data_AF-A0A5C7J6W3-F1
#
_entry.id   AF-A0A5C7J6W3-F1
#
_cell.length_a   1.000
_cell.length_b   1.000
_cell.length_c   1.000
_cell.angle_alpha   90.00
_cell.angle_beta   90.00
_cell.angle_gamma   90.00
#
_symmetry.space_group_name_H-M   'P 1'
#
loop_
_entity.id
_entity.type
_entity.pdbx_description
1 polymer ?
#
loop_
_entity_poly.entity_id
_entity_poly.type
_entity_poly.pdbx_seq_one_letter_code
_entity_poly.pdbx_strand_id
1 'polypeptide(L)'
;MNNIPTYVLIHTHEYGTTVYTFATERPVPSGNTYSYGDESESDNPYECIQFILDALNIDFEPDINETITIEELNEPATFIQ
;
A
#
# COMPACT_ATOMS: atom_id res chain seq x y z
N MET A 1 10.06 1.51 -24.39
CA MET A 1 8.93 1.15 -23.52
C MET A 1 9.31 1.63 -22.14
N ASN A 2 8.56 2.56 -21.56
CA ASN A 2 8.74 2.88 -20.15
C ASN A 2 8.17 1.68 -19.37
N ASN A 3 9.03 0.97 -18.66
CA ASN A 3 8.58 -0.05 -17.72
C ASN A 3 7.99 0.69 -16.53
N ILE A 4 6.66 0.71 -16.44
CA ILE A 4 5.98 1.26 -15.27
C ILE A 4 6.14 0.23 -14.15
N PRO A 5 6.72 0.61 -13.00
CA PRO A 5 6.95 -0.30 -11.91
C PRO A 5 5.62 -0.82 -11.37
N THR A 6 5.68 -2.07 -10.92
CA THR A 6 4.55 -2.82 -10.44
C THR A 6 4.72 -3.11 -8.96
N TYR A 7 3.63 -3.12 -8.22
CA TYR A 7 3.62 -3.33 -6.78
C TYR A 7 2.52 -4.31 -6.37
N VAL A 8 2.77 -5.00 -5.26
CA VAL A 8 1.75 -5.71 -4.50
C VAL A 8 1.49 -4.96 -3.20
N LEU A 9 0.22 -4.77 -2.87
CA LEU A 9 -0.21 -4.27 -1.56
C LEU A 9 -0.93 -5.40 -0.84
N ILE A 10 -0.45 -5.72 0.35
CA ILE A 10 -1.02 -6.74 1.24
C ILE A 10 -1.70 -6.00 2.39
N HIS A 11 -3.02 -6.06 2.43
CA HIS A 11 -3.85 -5.48 3.49
C HIS A 11 -4.30 -6.59 4.42
N THR A 12 -3.82 -6.59 5.66
CA THR A 12 -4.29 -7.51 6.69
C THR A 12 -5.26 -6.76 7.59
N HIS A 13 -6.47 -7.28 7.73
CA HIS A 13 -7.56 -6.75 8.55
C HIS A 13 -8.17 -7.85 9.42
N GLU A 14 -9.10 -7.51 10.32
CA GLU A 14 -9.64 -8.47 11.30
C GLU A 14 -10.27 -9.74 10.68
N TYR A 15 -10.80 -9.60 9.46
CA TYR A 15 -11.43 -10.71 8.70
C TYR A 15 -10.48 -11.52 7.81
N GLY A 16 -9.19 -11.18 7.72
CA GLY A 16 -8.21 -11.88 6.89
C GLY A 16 -7.27 -10.95 6.12
N THR A 17 -6.74 -11.45 5.02
CA THR A 17 -5.78 -10.72 4.18
C THR A 17 -6.33 -10.54 2.77
N THR A 18 -6.30 -9.31 2.28
CA THR A 18 -6.62 -8.97 0.89
C THR A 18 -5.35 -8.52 0.18
N VAL A 19 -5.14 -9.00 -1.05
CA VAL A 19 -3.96 -8.71 -1.85
C VAL A 19 -4.37 -7.95 -3.11
N TYR A 20 -3.70 -6.83 -3.34
CA TYR A 20 -3.91 -5.95 -4.48
C TYR A 20 -2.65 -5.89 -5.31
N THR A 21 -2.79 -5.79 -6.63
CA THR A 21 -1.67 -5.56 -7.53
C THR A 21 -1.95 -4.32 -8.34
N PHE A 22 -0.97 -3.41 -8.40
CA PHE A 22 -1.11 -2.13 -9.07
C PHE A 22 0.20 -1.69 -9.72
N ALA A 23 0.11 -0.76 -10.66
CA ALA A 23 1.26 -0.14 -11.30
C ALA A 23 1.08 1.38 -11.28
N THR A 24 2.15 2.13 -11.07
CA THR A 24 2.07 3.60 -11.03
C THR A 24 3.41 4.23 -11.41
N GLU A 25 3.35 5.40 -12.05
CA GLU A 25 4.55 6.22 -12.29
C GLU A 25 4.92 7.07 -11.07
N ARG A 26 4.03 7.16 -10.06
CA ARG A 26 4.31 7.90 -8.82
C ARG A 26 5.29 7.10 -7.95
N PRO A 27 6.20 7.76 -7.22
CA PRO A 27 7.04 7.08 -6.25
C PRO A 27 6.19 6.36 -5.20
N VAL A 28 6.50 5.09 -4.96
CA VAL A 28 5.84 4.26 -3.94
C VAL A 28 6.85 3.94 -2.84
N PRO A 29 6.50 4.13 -1.56
CA PRO A 29 7.36 3.79 -0.43
C PRO A 29 7.36 2.27 -0.15
N SER A 30 7.78 1.47 -1.12
CA SER A 30 7.83 0.00 -1.03
C SER A 30 8.90 -0.48 -0.04
N GLY A 31 8.70 -1.68 0.51
CA GLY A 31 9.58 -2.29 1.51
C GLY A 31 9.23 -1.91 2.96
N ASN A 32 8.17 -1.12 3.15
CA ASN A 32 7.66 -0.73 4.45
C ASN A 32 6.39 -1.52 4.79
N THR A 33 6.16 -1.71 6.09
CA THR A 33 4.88 -2.16 6.65
C THR A 33 4.33 -1.04 7.52
N TYR A 34 3.07 -0.70 7.27
CA TYR A 34 2.33 0.37 7.94
C TYR A 34 1.34 -0.28 8.91
N SER A 35 1.39 0.11 10.19
CA SER A 35 0.52 -0.42 11.24
C SER A 35 0.32 0.59 12.36
N TYR A 36 -0.78 0.47 13.09
CA TYR A 36 -1.03 1.31 14.28
C TYR A 36 0.00 1.10 15.39
N GLY A 37 0.40 2.20 16.03
CA GLY A 37 1.43 2.20 17.08
C GLY A 37 2.86 2.38 16.57
N ASP A 38 3.06 2.64 15.28
CA ASP A 38 4.35 3.13 14.77
C ASP A 38 4.49 4.61 15.16
N GLU A 39 4.86 4.84 16.43
CA GLU A 39 4.98 6.15 17.08
C GLU A 39 6.21 6.93 16.59
N SER A 40 6.33 7.13 15.28
CA SER A 40 7.17 8.16 14.71
C SER A 40 6.52 9.51 15.03
N GLU A 41 7.09 10.23 16.00
CA GLU A 41 6.69 11.58 16.37
C GLU A 41 6.59 12.48 15.11
N SER A 42 5.39 12.97 14.82
CA SER A 42 5.00 13.91 13.75
C SER A 42 4.72 13.31 12.36
N ASP A 43 3.54 13.73 11.86
CA ASP A 43 2.89 13.43 10.59
C ASP A 43 2.23 12.05 10.48
N ASN A 44 1.00 12.01 9.97
CA ASN A 44 0.23 10.79 9.75
C ASN A 44 1.06 9.84 8.86
N PRO A 45 1.55 8.69 9.37
CA PRO A 45 2.49 7.83 8.63
C PRO A 45 1.86 7.27 7.33
N TYR A 46 0.54 7.31 7.23
CA TYR A 46 -0.23 6.84 6.09
C TYR A 46 -0.44 7.90 5.01
N GLU A 47 -0.11 9.18 5.26
CA GLU A 47 -0.25 10.25 4.26
C GLU A 47 0.55 9.94 2.98
N CYS A 48 1.71 9.30 3.14
CA CYS A 48 2.56 8.92 2.01
C CYS A 48 1.97 7.80 1.13
N ILE A 49 1.01 7.03 1.64
CA ILE A 49 0.32 5.95 0.90
C ILE A 49 -1.15 6.26 0.63
N GLN A 50 -1.70 7.38 1.11
CA GLN A 50 -3.13 7.72 0.97
C GLN A 50 -3.59 7.65 -0.49
N PHE A 51 -2.77 8.12 -1.43
CA PHE A 51 -3.13 8.07 -2.86
C PHE A 51 -3.30 6.64 -3.41
N ILE A 52 -2.64 5.65 -2.80
CA ILE A 52 -2.73 4.23 -3.17
C ILE A 52 -4.02 3.66 -2.58
N LEU A 53 -4.30 3.95 -1.30
CA LEU A 53 -5.52 3.52 -0.61
C LEU A 53 -6.77 4.06 -1.32
N ASP A 54 -6.78 5.35 -1.66
CA ASP A 54 -7.86 6.01 -2.39
C ASP A 54 -8.07 5.37 -3.78
N ALA A 55 -6.98 5.13 -4.52
CA ALA A 55 -7.07 4.56 -5.87
C ALA A 55 -7.57 3.11 -5.87
N LEU A 56 -7.25 2.35 -4.82
CA LEU A 56 -7.69 0.96 -4.67
C LEU A 56 -9.02 0.81 -3.91
N ASN A 57 -9.61 1.92 -3.46
CA ASN A 57 -10.79 1.95 -2.57
C ASN A 57 -10.61 1.08 -1.31
N ILE A 58 -9.43 1.15 -0.69
CA ILE A 58 -9.14 0.46 0.56
C ILE A 58 -9.55 1.37 1.71
N ASP A 59 -10.54 0.93 2.49
CA ASP A 59 -10.87 1.53 3.77
C ASP A 59 -9.91 0.95 4.82
N PHE A 60 -8.83 1.70 5.10
CA PHE A 60 -7.79 1.26 6.02
C PHE A 60 -8.02 1.87 7.39
N GLU A 61 -8.30 1.01 8.36
CA GLU A 61 -8.59 1.38 9.74
C GLU A 61 -7.43 0.91 10.64
N PRO A 62 -6.31 1.66 10.73
CA PRO A 62 -5.14 1.21 11.49
C PRO A 62 -5.48 0.90 12.96
N ASP A 63 -6.41 1.65 13.54
CA ASP A 63 -6.83 1.58 14.95
C ASP A 63 -7.36 0.20 15.39
N ILE A 64 -7.68 -0.71 14.45
CA ILE A 64 -8.21 -2.05 14.74
C ILE A 64 -7.24 -3.20 14.37
N ASN A 65 -5.93 -2.96 14.48
CA ASN A 65 -4.85 -3.90 14.13
C ASN A 65 -4.75 -4.21 12.63
N GLU A 66 -5.11 -3.27 11.77
CA GLU A 66 -4.84 -3.44 10.34
C GLU A 66 -3.39 -3.16 10.00
N THR A 67 -2.87 -3.86 9.00
CA THR A 67 -1.55 -3.60 8.44
C THR A 67 -1.59 -3.49 6.92
N ILE A 68 -0.73 -2.64 6.38
CA ILE A 68 -0.49 -2.49 4.94
C ILE A 68 0.98 -2.76 4.68
N THR A 69 1.30 -3.73 3.84
CA THR A 69 2.66 -3.95 3.34
C THR A 69 2.67 -3.72 1.84
N ILE A 70 3.63 -2.94 1.34
CA ILE A 70 3.77 -2.67 -0.10
C ILE A 70 5.14 -3.16 -0.56
N GLU A 71 5.16 -4.02 -1.57
CA GLU A 71 6.40 -4.55 -2.16
C GLU A 71 6.43 -4.29 -3.66
N GLU A 72 7.61 -3.98 -4.19
CA GLU A 72 7.82 -3.90 -5.64
C GLU A 72 7.86 -5.31 -6.22
N LEU A 73 7.05 -5.56 -7.25
CA LEU A 73 7.09 -6.80 -8.01
C LEU A 73 8.05 -6.62 -9.18
N ASN A 74 9.04 -7.50 -9.24
CA ASN A 74 9.87 -7.66 -10.44
C ASN A 74 9.16 -8.48 -11.55
N GLU A 75 7.84 -8.64 -11.46
CA GLU A 75 6.99 -9.36 -12.41
C GLU A 75 5.90 -8.44 -12.98
N PRO A 76 5.43 -8.64 -14.23
CA PRO A 76 4.46 -7.77 -14.87
C PRO A 76 3.06 -7.86 -14.23
N ALA A 77 2.45 -6.74 -13.84
CA ALA A 77 1.05 -6.71 -13.39
C ALA A 77 0.05 -6.03 -14.33
N THR A 78 -1.22 -6.24 -14.00
CA THR A 78 -2.37 -5.51 -14.50
C THR A 78 -2.25 -4.01 -14.24
N PHE A 79 -2.39 -3.23 -15.31
CA PHE A 79 -2.37 -1.77 -15.29
C PHE A 79 -3.75 -1.22 -14.91
N ILE A 80 -3.79 -0.24 -14.01
CA ILE A 80 -5.00 0.50 -13.63
C ILE A 80 -4.80 1.99 -13.96
N GLN A 81 -5.82 2.64 -14.52
CA GLN A 81 -5.82 4.04 -14.97
C GLN A 81 -6.47 4.98 -13.96
#